data_AF-A0A962MF89-F1
#
_entry.id   AF-A0A962MF89-F1
#
_cell.length_a   1.000
_cell.length_b   1.000
_cell.length_c   1.000
_cell.angle_alpha   90.00
_cell.angle_beta   90.00
_cell.angle_gamma   90.00
#
_symmetry.space_group_name_H-M   'P 1'
#
loop_
_entity.id
_entity.type
_entity.pdbx_description
1 polymer ?
#
loop_
_entity_poly.entity_id
_entity_poly.type
_entity_poly.pdbx_seq_one_letter_code
_entity_poly.pdbx_strand_id
1 'polypeptide(L)' 'FVTRFEVKKEFMDNYEIHTVGGYSHTEWWIPASDLEELNDNIVGEIQVIGEYRKLVQDELKK' A
#
# COMPACT_ATOMS: atom_id res chain seq x y z
N PHE A 1 -3.98 -3.85 8.74
CA PHE A 1 -2.55 -3.52 8.66
C PHE A 1 -2.33 -2.55 7.52
N VAL A 2 -1.27 -1.74 7.58
CA VAL A 2 -0.79 -0.86 6.51
C VAL A 2 0.67 -1.22 6.30
N THR A 3 1.03 -1.53 5.05
CA THR A 3 2.39 -1.93 4.67
C THR A 3 3.04 -0.88 3.78
N ARG A 4 4.36 -0.76 3.89
CA ARG A 4 5.21 0.06 3.04
C ARG A 4 6.18 -0.85 2.28
N PHE A 5 6.38 -0.51 1.01
CA PHE A 5 7.31 -1.16 0.10
C PHE A 5 8.26 -0.09 -0.43
N GLU A 6 9.53 -0.43 -0.63
CA GLU A 6 10.40 0.33 -1.50
C GLU A 6 10.29 -0.28 -2.90
N VAL A 7 10.10 0.55 -3.91
CA VAL A 7 9.95 0.11 -5.31
C VAL A 7 10.91 0.92 -6.15
N LYS A 8 11.50 0.30 -7.18
CA LYS A 8 12.37 1.03 -8.09
C LYS A 8 11.62 2.19 -8.75
N LYS A 9 12.20 3.39 -8.66
CA LYS A 9 11.64 4.60 -9.26
C LYS A 9 11.42 4.44 -10.78
N GLU A 10 12.39 3.87 -11.48
CA GLU A 10 12.32 3.64 -12.94
C GLU A 10 11.11 2.81 -13.38
N PHE A 11 10.68 1.86 -12.54
CA PHE A 11 9.46 1.10 -12.80
C PHE A 11 8.20 1.95 -12.54
N MET A 12 8.19 2.66 -11.40
CA MET A 12 7.04 3.49 -11.00
C MET A 12 6.79 4.68 -11.93
N ASP A 13 7.84 5.20 -12.59
CA ASP A 13 7.74 6.31 -13.54
C ASP A 13 6.88 5.98 -14.78
N ASN A 14 6.57 4.71 -15.02
CA ASN A 14 5.70 4.26 -16.10
C ASN A 14 4.20 4.44 -15.80
N TYR A 15 3.84 4.75 -14.54
CA TYR A 15 2.44 4.87 -14.11
C TYR A 15 2.11 6.30 -13.69
N GLU A 16 0.93 6.78 -14.11
CA GLU A 16 0.44 8.09 -13.72
C GLU A 16 0.05 8.12 -12.23
N ILE A 17 0.29 9.26 -11.59
CA ILE A 17 -0.20 9.54 -10.24
C ILE A 17 -1.58 10.17 -10.37
N HIS A 18 -2.58 9.52 -9.80
CA HIS A 18 -3.94 10.03 -9.72
C HIS A 18 -4.20 10.61 -8.33
N THR A 19 -4.99 11.68 -8.25
CA THR A 19 -5.52 12.18 -6.96
C THR A 19 -6.95 11.68 -6.83
N VAL A 20 -7.22 10.84 -5.82
CA VAL A 20 -8.55 10.28 -5.59
C VAL A 20 -9.09 10.72 -4.23
N GLY A 21 -10.37 11.08 -4.18
CA GLY A 21 -10.98 11.63 -2.97
C GLY A 21 -10.54 13.07 -2.68
N GLY A 22 -10.26 13.39 -1.41
CA GLY A 22 -9.77 14.72 -1.02
C GLY A 22 -8.32 14.95 -1.45
N TYR A 23 -7.95 16.21 -1.72
CA TYR A 23 -6.65 16.65 -2.27
C TYR A 23 -5.38 16.14 -1.55
N SER A 24 -5.50 15.51 -0.38
CA SER A 24 -4.37 15.02 0.40
C SER A 24 -3.91 13.59 0.07
N HIS A 25 -4.57 12.89 -0.85
CA HIS A 25 -4.25 11.48 -1.16
C HIS A 25 -4.03 11.27 -2.66
N THR A 26 -2.90 10.65 -2.99
CA THR A 26 -2.52 10.29 -4.35
C THR A 26 -2.30 8.78 -4.47
N GLU A 27 -2.59 8.22 -5.64
CA GLU A 27 -2.48 6.80 -5.93
C GLU A 27 -1.78 6.57 -7.27
N TRP A 28 -0.93 5.55 -7.33
CA TRP A 28 -0.53 4.93 -8.60
C TRP A 28 -1.55 3.85 -8.95
N TRP A 29 -2.01 3.85 -10.19
CA TRP A 29 -2.90 2.81 -10.70
C TRP A 29 -2.12 1.85 -11.60
N ILE A 30 -1.80 0.69 -11.05
CA ILE A 30 -1.06 -0.37 -11.76
C ILE A 30 -2.06 -1.39 -12.29
N PRO A 31 -2.06 -1.72 -13.60
CA PRO A 31 -2.90 -2.76 -14.17
C PRO A 31 -2.68 -4.10 -13.47
N ALA A 32 -3.74 -4.90 -13.35
CA ALA A 32 -3.64 -6.23 -12.73
C ALA A 32 -2.68 -7.17 -13.47
N SER A 33 -2.47 -6.97 -14.78
CA SER A 33 -1.51 -7.72 -15.59
C SER A 33 -0.06 -7.49 -15.18
N ASP A 34 0.23 -6.35 -14.55
CA ASP A 34 1.59 -5.90 -14.28
C ASP A 34 1.98 -6.16 -12.81
N LEU A 35 1.14 -6.88 -12.06
CA LEU A 35 1.36 -7.19 -10.65
C LEU A 35 2.59 -8.09 -10.42
N GLU A 36 2.86 -9.03 -11.32
CA GLU A 36 4.09 -9.83 -11.24
C GLU A 36 5.33 -8.94 -11.39
N GLU A 37 5.31 -8.02 -12.37
CA GLU A 37 6.40 -7.09 -12.59
C GLU A 37 6.58 -6.10 -11.43
N LEU A 38 5.47 -5.64 -10.83
CA LEU A 38 5.53 -4.84 -9.60
C LEU A 38 6.24 -5.61 -8.49
N ASN A 39 5.88 -6.87 -8.26
CA ASN A 39 6.49 -7.68 -7.20
C ASN A 39 7.99 -7.88 -7.41
N ASP A 40 8.42 -8.10 -8.66
CA ASP A 40 9.83 -8.23 -9.02
C ASP A 40 10.62 -6.91 -8.85
N ASN A 41 9.92 -5.76 -8.84
CA ASN A 41 10.50 -4.43 -8.63
C ASN A 41 10.40 -3.92 -7.18
N ILE A 42 9.75 -4.66 -6.27
CA ILE A 42 9.84 -4.39 -4.83
C ILE A 42 11.27 -4.70 -4.39
N VAL A 43 11.90 -3.70 -3.80
CA VAL A 43 13.26 -3.78 -3.25
C VAL A 43 13.21 -3.60 -1.73
N GLY A 44 14.18 -4.18 -1.02
CA GLY A 44 14.24 -4.07 0.43
C GLY A 44 13.17 -4.88 1.16
N GLU A 45 12.81 -4.45 2.37
CA GLU A 45 11.90 -5.16 3.24
C GLU A 45 10.44 -4.69 3.09
N ILE A 46 9.50 -5.63 3.25
CA ILE A 46 8.08 -5.30 3.40
C ILE A 46 7.83 -4.93 4.86
N GLN A 47 7.48 -3.67 5.11
CA GLN A 47 7.35 -3.14 6.46
C GLN A 47 5.90 -2.92 6.83
N VAL A 48 5.47 -3.40 7.99
CA VAL A 48 4.19 -3.02 8.59
C VAL A 48 4.37 -1.67 9.28
N ILE A 49 3.81 -0.61 8.72
CA ILE A 49 3.90 0.76 9.26
C ILE A 49 2.67 1.16 10.10
N GLY A 50 1.63 0.32 10.06
CA GLY A 50 0.42 0.56 10.84
C GLY A 50 -0.36 -0.72 11.07
N GLU A 51 -0.93 -0.84 12.26
CA GLU A 51 -1.83 -1.92 12.60
C GLU A 51 -3.08 -1.33 13.25
N TYR A 52 -4.22 -1.62 12.63
CA TYR A 52 -5.52 -1.10 13.06
C TYR A 52 -6.39 -2.30 13.37
N ARG A 53 -6.42 -2.69 14.65
CA ARG A 53 -7.37 -3.68 15.18
C ARG A 53 -8.51 -2.93 15.87
N LYS A 54 -9.76 -3.37 15.64
CA LYS A 54 -10.85 -2.99 16.54
C LYS A 54 -10.54 -3.62 17.90
N LEU A 55 -10.53 -2.81 18.95
CA LEU A 55 -10.72 -3.34 20.30
C LEU A 55 -12.11 -3.96 20.33
N VAL A 56 -12.18 -5.28 20.42
CA VAL A 56 -13.44 -5.97 20.68
C VAL A 56 -13.79 -5.66 22.13
N GLN A 57 -14.80 -4.82 22.38
CA GLN A 57 -15.33 -4.52 23.72
C GLN A 57 -16.12 -5.69 24.34
N ASP A 58 -15.82 -6.95 23.98
CA ASP A 58 -16.58 -8.10 24.48
C ASP A 58 -15.94 -8.76 25.72
N GLU A 59 -14.79 -8.27 26.22
CA GLU A 59 -14.16 -8.81 27.44
C GLU A 59 -14.54 -8.10 28.75
N LEU A 60 -15.45 -7.11 28.73
CA LEU A 60 -15.95 -6.45 29.97
C LEU A 60 -17.35 -6.90 30.39
N LYS A 61 -17.74 -8.13 30.03
CA LYS A 61 -18.89 -8.82 30.64
C LYS A 61 -18.47 -10.19 31.18
N LYS A 62 -17.67 -10.20 32.23
CA LYS A 62 -17.64 -11.30 33.20
C LYS A 62 -18.04 -10.76 34.56
#